data_AF-A0A2P6WH94-F1
#
_entry.id   AF-A0A2P6WH94-F1
#
_cell.length_a   1.000
_cell.length_b   1.000
_cell.length_c   1.000
_cell.angle_alpha   90.00
_cell.angle_beta   90.00
_cell.angle_gamma   90.00
#
_symmetry.space_group_name_H-M   'P 1'
#
loop_
_entity.id
_entity.type
_entity.pdbx_description
1 polymer ?
#
loop_
_entity_poly.entity_id
_entity_poly.type
_entity_poly.pdbx_seq_one_letter_code
_entity_poly.pdbx_strand_id
1 'polypeptide(L)'
;MPGSVSFVACWFVTSICFPPIGPSSTLLASGSSCGGVFETRSNQQSDENVWYDRAFAFHEGARILGHHKGDIRVFLFNAAFSIELLLKAINAANGKATQLSHNLLDLAKDAEIPFSDNQNATLELLNEILIWKGRYPTPTKPGRWDNFYDNVLEKHIIRQRNGKVGITRTNPTTVPTIENFEVLWDIANQKWSEIQTDKYKIE
;
A
#
# COMPACT_ATOMS: atom_id res chain seq x y z
N MET A 1 11.76 56.14 6.55
CA MET A 1 10.42 55.55 6.70
C MET A 1 10.55 54.04 6.72
N PRO A 2 10.28 53.38 7.85
CA PRO A 2 10.29 51.92 7.97
C PRO A 2 8.85 51.36 8.02
N GLY A 3 8.59 50.24 7.35
CA GLY A 3 7.45 49.35 7.60
C GLY A 3 8.00 47.93 7.62
N SER A 4 8.04 47.21 8.75
CA SER A 4 6.95 46.61 9.56
C SER A 4 6.30 45.38 8.89
N VAL A 5 6.75 44.19 9.35
CA VAL A 5 6.08 42.87 9.62
C VAL A 5 4.74 42.54 8.92
N SER A 6 4.31 41.30 8.60
CA SER A 6 4.60 39.94 9.07
C SER A 6 3.97 38.88 8.13
N PHE A 7 4.28 37.59 8.37
CA PHE A 7 3.71 36.36 7.81
C PHE A 7 2.17 36.28 7.75
N VAL A 8 1.60 35.61 6.73
CA VAL A 8 0.51 34.59 6.85
C VAL A 8 0.51 33.67 5.61
N ALA A 9 0.55 32.35 5.85
CA ALA A 9 0.24 31.29 4.89
C ALA A 9 -1.28 31.24 4.61
N CYS A 10 -1.69 31.08 3.35
CA CYS A 10 -3.10 30.81 3.05
C CYS A 10 -3.25 29.51 2.25
N TRP A 11 -3.91 28.57 2.91
CA TRP A 11 -4.35 27.27 2.42
C TRP A 11 -5.56 27.47 1.50
N PHE A 12 -5.53 26.93 0.28
CA PHE A 12 -6.74 26.82 -0.51
C PHE A 12 -7.56 25.63 0.01
N VAL A 13 -8.59 25.94 0.79
CA VAL A 13 -9.72 25.05 1.08
C VAL A 13 -10.72 25.21 -0.05
N THR A 14 -10.92 24.17 -0.87
CA THR A 14 -12.09 24.09 -1.75
C THR A 14 -13.18 23.32 -1.03
N SER A 15 -14.06 24.07 -0.35
CA SER A 15 -15.35 23.59 0.13
C SER A 15 -16.28 23.44 -1.07
N ILE A 16 -16.82 22.25 -1.29
CA ILE A 16 -17.86 22.02 -2.31
C ILE A 16 -19.21 22.33 -1.66
N CYS A 17 -19.82 23.43 -2.11
CA CYS A 17 -21.17 23.82 -1.76
C CYS A 17 -22.21 22.94 -2.50
N PHE A 18 -23.19 22.41 -1.78
CA PHE A 18 -24.48 21.99 -2.35
C PHE A 18 -25.56 23.02 -1.96
N PRO A 19 -26.55 23.30 -2.82
CA PRO A 19 -27.51 24.38 -2.61
C PRO A 19 -28.57 24.03 -1.56
N PRO A 20 -29.21 25.04 -0.92
CA PRO A 20 -30.24 24.80 0.09
C PRO A 20 -31.59 24.58 -0.57
N ILE A 21 -32.29 23.51 -0.21
CA ILE A 21 -33.73 23.37 -0.42
C ILE A 21 -34.33 22.99 0.93
N GLY A 22 -35.24 23.82 1.42
CA GLY A 22 -36.22 23.43 2.43
C GLY A 22 -37.63 23.86 1.98
N PRO A 23 -38.70 23.61 2.76
CA PRO A 23 -38.78 22.71 3.92
C PRO A 23 -39.95 21.70 3.87
N SER A 24 -39.81 20.67 4.72
CA SER A 24 -40.84 19.90 5.45
C SER A 24 -41.90 19.07 4.71
N SER A 25 -41.79 17.75 4.87
CA SER A 25 -42.92 16.90 5.25
C SER A 25 -42.41 15.78 6.16
N THR A 26 -42.90 15.76 7.40
CA THR A 26 -42.70 14.68 8.36
C THR A 26 -43.46 13.45 7.88
N LEU A 27 -42.73 12.44 7.40
CA LEU A 27 -43.23 11.08 7.30
C LEU A 27 -42.51 10.23 8.34
N LEU A 28 -43.29 9.57 9.20
CA LEU A 28 -42.83 8.49 10.05
C LEU A 28 -42.24 7.39 9.16
N ALA A 29 -40.91 7.35 9.06
CA ALA A 29 -40.22 6.17 8.57
C ALA A 29 -40.26 5.13 9.69
N SER A 30 -40.99 4.05 9.44
CA SER A 30 -40.91 2.81 10.19
C SER A 30 -39.44 2.42 10.34
N GLY A 31 -39.02 2.21 11.59
CA GLY A 31 -37.70 1.68 11.90
C GLY A 31 -37.58 0.26 11.37
N SER A 32 -37.17 0.14 10.11
CA SER A 32 -36.56 -1.09 9.62
C SER A 32 -35.18 -1.14 10.25
N SER A 33 -35.04 -1.94 11.31
CA SER A 33 -33.75 -2.24 11.89
C SER A 33 -32.90 -2.90 10.80
N CYS A 34 -31.97 -2.16 10.21
CA CYS A 34 -30.75 -2.78 9.69
C CYS A 34 -30.04 -3.35 10.91
N GLY A 35 -30.36 -4.59 11.25
CA GLY A 35 -29.56 -5.44 12.11
C GLY A 35 -28.26 -5.78 11.40
N GLY A 36 -27.44 -4.78 11.11
CA GLY A 36 -26.02 -5.00 10.93
C GLY A 36 -25.46 -5.23 12.31
N VAL A 37 -24.96 -6.43 12.58
CA VAL A 37 -24.01 -6.62 13.69
C VAL A 37 -22.98 -5.51 13.53
N PHE A 38 -22.87 -4.60 14.51
CA PHE A 38 -21.84 -3.58 14.48
C PHE A 38 -20.49 -4.31 14.47
N GLU A 39 -19.89 -4.41 13.28
CA GLU A 39 -18.54 -4.92 13.13
C GLU A 39 -17.61 -3.99 13.89
N THR A 40 -17.10 -4.48 15.01
CA THR A 40 -16.13 -3.73 15.80
C THR A 40 -14.77 -3.81 15.09
N ARG A 41 -13.99 -2.73 15.21
CA ARG A 41 -12.61 -2.67 14.69
C ARG A 41 -11.77 -3.88 15.13
N SER A 42 -12.00 -4.40 16.34
CA SER A 42 -11.34 -5.59 16.85
C SER A 42 -11.69 -6.85 16.06
N ASN A 43 -12.97 -7.04 15.71
CA ASN A 43 -13.43 -8.24 15.00
C ASN A 43 -12.90 -8.28 13.56
N GLN A 44 -12.81 -7.13 12.87
CA GLN A 44 -12.21 -7.08 11.53
C GLN A 44 -10.67 -7.20 11.55
N GLN A 45 -10.00 -6.78 12.63
CA GLN A 45 -8.55 -6.83 12.70
C GLN A 45 -8.01 -8.24 12.92
N SER A 46 -8.80 -9.12 13.53
CA SER A 46 -8.45 -10.52 13.79
C SER A 46 -8.83 -11.50 12.69
N ASP A 47 -9.74 -11.13 11.78
CA ASP A 47 -10.20 -12.03 10.72
C ASP A 47 -9.23 -12.01 9.53
N GLU A 48 -8.45 -13.08 9.39
CA GLU A 48 -7.48 -13.25 8.31
C GLU A 48 -8.11 -13.23 6.91
N ASN A 49 -9.35 -13.70 6.75
CA ASN A 49 -10.02 -13.78 5.46
C ASN A 49 -10.41 -12.38 4.98
N VAL A 50 -10.84 -11.51 5.89
CA VAL A 50 -11.14 -10.10 5.56
C VAL A 50 -9.90 -9.37 5.05
N TRP A 51 -8.72 -9.65 5.62
CA TRP A 51 -7.46 -9.10 5.11
C TRP A 51 -7.11 -9.64 3.73
N TYR A 52 -7.26 -10.95 3.53
CA TYR A 52 -6.96 -11.61 2.25
C TYR A 52 -7.88 -11.13 1.12
N ASP A 53 -9.20 -11.07 1.35
CA ASP A 53 -10.16 -10.64 0.34
C ASP A 53 -9.89 -9.21 -0.14
N ARG A 54 -9.50 -8.32 0.80
CA ARG A 54 -9.07 -6.96 0.47
C ARG A 54 -7.76 -6.97 -0.30
N ALA A 55 -6.78 -7.79 0.12
CA ALA A 55 -5.51 -7.93 -0.58
C ALA A 55 -5.75 -8.33 -2.05
N PHE A 56 -6.60 -9.32 -2.27
CA PHE A 56 -6.97 -9.82 -3.59
C PHE A 56 -7.64 -8.74 -4.46
N ALA A 57 -8.59 -7.97 -3.89
CA ALA A 57 -9.24 -6.89 -4.62
C ALA A 57 -8.23 -5.80 -5.09
N PHE A 58 -7.27 -5.43 -4.23
CA PHE A 58 -6.23 -4.46 -4.60
C PHE A 58 -5.21 -5.04 -5.58
N HIS A 59 -4.91 -6.35 -5.50
CA HIS A 59 -4.05 -7.04 -6.45
C HIS A 59 -4.67 -7.05 -7.85
N GLU A 60 -5.95 -7.40 -7.97
CA GLU A 60 -6.67 -7.34 -9.26
C GLU A 60 -6.69 -5.91 -9.83
N GLY A 61 -6.90 -4.91 -8.96
CA GLY A 61 -6.79 -3.51 -9.34
C GLY A 61 -5.41 -3.14 -9.88
N ALA A 62 -4.34 -3.57 -9.21
CA ALA A 62 -2.97 -3.39 -9.67
C ALA A 62 -2.73 -4.07 -11.03
N ARG A 63 -3.20 -5.32 -11.20
CA ARG A 63 -3.05 -6.10 -12.43
C ARG A 63 -3.72 -5.44 -13.62
N ILE A 64 -4.92 -4.90 -13.44
CA ILE A 64 -5.62 -4.11 -14.47
C ILE A 64 -4.80 -2.87 -14.84
N LEU A 65 -4.35 -2.10 -13.84
CA LEU A 65 -3.60 -0.87 -14.08
C LEU A 65 -2.26 -1.11 -14.77
N GLY A 66 -1.55 -2.18 -14.39
CA GLY A 66 -0.26 -2.56 -14.97
C GLY A 66 -0.38 -2.96 -16.44
N HIS A 67 -1.38 -3.77 -16.81
CA HIS A 67 -1.60 -4.19 -18.20
C HIS A 67 -2.11 -3.05 -19.10
N HIS A 68 -2.95 -2.16 -18.57
CA HIS A 68 -3.55 -1.07 -19.35
C HIS A 68 -2.74 0.23 -19.31
N LYS A 69 -1.50 0.19 -18.80
CA LYS A 69 -0.61 1.37 -18.69
C LYS A 69 -1.29 2.54 -17.96
N GLY A 70 -2.01 2.25 -16.88
CA GLY A 70 -2.55 3.27 -15.99
C GLY A 70 -1.43 4.13 -15.37
N ASP A 71 -1.80 5.19 -14.66
CA ASP A 71 -0.80 6.03 -13.95
C ASP A 71 0.03 5.13 -13.03
N ILE A 72 1.34 5.14 -13.24
CA ILE A 72 2.30 4.28 -12.55
C ILE A 72 2.20 4.40 -11.03
N ARG A 73 1.87 5.59 -10.50
CA ARG A 73 1.73 5.80 -9.06
C ARG A 73 0.51 5.05 -8.52
N VAL A 74 -0.58 5.03 -9.28
CA VAL A 74 -1.81 4.32 -8.90
C VAL A 74 -1.56 2.82 -8.95
N PHE A 75 -0.90 2.32 -10.01
CA PHE A 75 -0.45 0.93 -10.06
C PHE A 75 0.41 0.55 -8.85
N LEU A 76 1.50 1.29 -8.61
CA LEU A 76 2.44 0.99 -7.53
C LEU A 76 1.80 1.08 -6.14
N PHE A 77 0.86 1.99 -5.94
CA PHE A 77 0.12 2.07 -4.69
C PHE A 77 -0.77 0.85 -4.46
N ASN A 78 -1.53 0.43 -5.47
CA ASN A 78 -2.37 -0.78 -5.38
C ASN A 78 -1.50 -2.04 -5.19
N ALA A 79 -0.38 -2.13 -5.89
CA ALA A 79 0.60 -3.21 -5.73
C ALA A 79 1.18 -3.25 -4.31
N ALA A 80 1.63 -2.12 -3.78
CA ALA A 80 2.18 -2.06 -2.43
C ALA A 80 1.13 -2.39 -1.36
N PHE A 81 -0.10 -1.88 -1.53
CA PHE A 81 -1.16 -2.08 -0.55
C PHE A 81 -1.71 -3.51 -0.55
N SER A 82 -1.85 -4.15 -1.72
CA SER A 82 -2.22 -5.57 -1.80
C SER A 82 -1.21 -6.47 -1.09
N ILE A 83 0.10 -6.23 -1.26
CA ILE A 83 1.14 -6.96 -0.53
C ILE A 83 1.05 -6.71 0.98
N GLU A 84 0.85 -5.47 1.43
CA GLU A 84 0.68 -5.16 2.86
C GLU A 84 -0.46 -5.99 3.49
N LEU A 85 -1.61 -6.00 2.82
CA LEU A 85 -2.81 -6.68 3.29
C LEU A 85 -2.62 -8.20 3.29
N LEU A 86 -2.00 -8.76 2.25
CA LEU A 86 -1.71 -10.20 2.16
C LEU A 86 -0.76 -10.65 3.27
N LEU A 87 0.31 -9.90 3.53
CA LEU A 87 1.23 -10.19 4.63
C LEU A 87 0.54 -10.09 5.99
N LYS A 88 -0.39 -9.15 6.16
CA LYS A 88 -1.22 -9.05 7.37
C LYS A 88 -2.16 -10.23 7.53
N ALA A 89 -2.78 -10.69 6.45
CA ALA A 89 -3.61 -11.89 6.44
C ALA A 89 -2.80 -13.12 6.91
N ILE A 90 -1.61 -13.33 6.33
CA ILE A 90 -0.70 -14.43 6.70
C ILE A 90 -0.29 -14.33 8.18
N ASN A 91 0.08 -13.14 8.64
CA ASN A 91 0.45 -12.92 10.04
C ASN A 91 -0.71 -13.23 11.00
N ALA A 92 -1.92 -12.78 10.68
CA ALA A 92 -3.13 -13.08 11.46
C ALA A 92 -3.42 -14.59 11.47
N ALA A 93 -3.32 -15.26 10.32
CA ALA A 93 -3.53 -16.70 10.21
C ALA A 93 -2.51 -17.53 11.01
N ASN A 94 -1.29 -17.03 11.17
CA ASN A 94 -0.25 -17.62 12.04
C ASN A 94 -0.43 -17.28 13.53
N GLY A 95 -1.54 -16.63 13.92
CA GLY A 95 -1.81 -16.27 15.31
C GLY A 95 -0.96 -15.11 15.84
N LYS A 96 -0.26 -14.36 14.96
CA LYS A 96 0.48 -13.16 15.36
C LYS A 96 -0.52 -12.03 15.62
N ALA A 97 -0.28 -11.25 16.69
CA ALA A 97 -1.11 -10.10 17.00
C ALA A 97 -1.16 -9.13 15.80
N THR A 98 -2.31 -8.49 15.58
CA THR A 98 -2.51 -7.57 14.46
C THR A 98 -1.42 -6.50 14.43
N GLN A 99 -0.56 -6.58 13.43
CA GLN A 99 0.55 -5.67 13.22
C GLN A 99 0.02 -4.28 12.82
N LEU A 100 0.29 -3.28 13.65
CA LEU A 100 0.05 -1.86 13.32
C LEU A 100 1.13 -1.28 12.39
N SER A 101 2.20 -2.05 12.14
CA SER A 101 3.23 -1.65 11.19
C SER A 101 2.67 -1.63 9.77
N HIS A 102 3.16 -0.67 8.99
CA HIS A 102 2.97 -0.60 7.54
C HIS A 102 4.26 -0.98 6.80
N ASN A 103 5.31 -1.38 7.52
CA ASN A 103 6.59 -1.72 6.92
C ASN A 103 6.53 -3.11 6.28
N LEU A 104 6.62 -3.14 4.95
CA LEU A 104 6.51 -4.39 4.19
C LEU A 104 7.61 -5.40 4.53
N LEU A 105 8.84 -4.95 4.85
CA LEU A 105 9.94 -5.86 5.19
C LEU A 105 9.72 -6.51 6.56
N ASP A 106 9.26 -5.74 7.54
CA ASP A 106 8.95 -6.26 8.87
C ASP A 106 7.77 -7.25 8.78
N LEU A 107 6.72 -6.88 8.04
CA LEU A 107 5.56 -7.74 7.80
C LEU A 107 5.94 -9.05 7.09
N ALA A 108 6.86 -9.01 6.12
CA ALA A 108 7.34 -10.18 5.39
C ALA A 108 8.18 -11.10 6.28
N LYS A 109 9.04 -10.51 7.12
CA LYS A 109 9.81 -11.24 8.13
C LYS A 109 8.88 -11.92 9.13
N ASP A 110 7.86 -11.21 9.60
CA ASP A 110 6.86 -11.78 10.50
C ASP A 110 5.99 -12.83 9.79
N ALA A 111 5.74 -12.70 8.49
CA ALA A 111 5.04 -13.73 7.71
C ALA A 111 5.92 -14.96 7.41
N GLU A 112 7.20 -14.93 7.81
CA GLU A 112 8.20 -15.99 7.61
C GLU A 112 8.38 -16.32 6.12
N ILE A 113 8.37 -15.30 5.28
CA ILE A 113 8.56 -15.42 3.83
C ILE A 113 10.00 -15.01 3.47
N PRO A 114 10.84 -15.95 2.99
CA PRO A 114 12.22 -15.68 2.66
C PRO A 114 12.35 -15.06 1.25
N PHE A 115 11.98 -13.79 1.11
CA PHE A 115 12.23 -13.05 -0.12
C PHE A 115 13.74 -12.89 -0.36
N SER A 116 14.16 -13.02 -1.62
CA SER A 116 15.52 -12.75 -2.07
C SER A 116 15.90 -11.27 -1.92
N ASP A 117 17.20 -10.95 -1.98
CA ASP A 117 17.69 -9.57 -1.89
C ASP A 117 17.07 -8.63 -2.92
N ASN A 118 16.87 -9.11 -4.15
CA ASN A 118 16.22 -8.34 -5.22
C ASN A 118 14.74 -8.08 -4.89
N GLN A 119 14.04 -9.08 -4.38
CA GLN A 119 12.64 -8.97 -3.97
C GLN A 119 12.50 -8.04 -2.75
N ASN A 120 13.43 -8.09 -1.80
CA ASN A 120 13.48 -7.16 -0.67
C ASN A 120 13.72 -5.72 -1.11
N ALA A 121 14.58 -5.49 -2.11
CA ALA A 121 14.74 -4.16 -2.71
C ALA A 121 13.43 -3.67 -3.34
N THR A 122 12.70 -4.54 -4.05
CA THR A 122 11.36 -4.22 -4.58
C THR A 122 10.38 -3.86 -3.46
N LEU A 123 10.33 -4.65 -2.39
CA LEU A 123 9.47 -4.39 -1.22
C LEU A 123 9.81 -3.08 -0.52
N GLU A 124 11.09 -2.72 -0.42
CA GLU A 124 11.53 -1.47 0.19
C GLU A 124 11.05 -0.24 -0.60
N LEU A 125 11.12 -0.30 -1.93
CA LEU A 125 10.56 0.76 -2.77
C LEU A 125 9.03 0.80 -2.66
N LEU A 126 8.34 -0.34 -2.73
CA LEU A 126 6.88 -0.38 -2.55
C LEU A 126 6.45 0.15 -1.18
N ASN A 127 7.24 -0.09 -0.13
CA ASN A 127 7.02 0.45 1.20
C ASN A 127 7.07 1.99 1.20
N GLU A 128 8.02 2.61 0.51
CA GLU A 128 8.09 4.07 0.38
C GLU A 128 6.93 4.65 -0.45
N ILE A 129 6.47 3.93 -1.50
CA ILE A 129 5.24 4.27 -2.24
C ILE A 129 4.04 4.28 -1.31
N LEU A 130 3.84 3.19 -0.56
CA LEU A 130 2.74 3.01 0.35
C LEU A 130 2.74 4.06 1.45
N ILE A 131 3.89 4.37 2.05
CA ILE A 131 3.99 5.28 3.19
C ILE A 131 3.75 6.73 2.77
N TRP A 132 4.25 7.17 1.61
CA TRP A 132 4.07 8.57 1.22
C TRP A 132 4.07 8.83 -0.27
N LYS A 133 4.95 8.21 -1.07
CA LYS A 133 5.19 8.66 -2.45
C LYS A 133 3.98 8.44 -3.38
N GLY A 134 3.10 7.49 -3.04
CA GLY A 134 1.82 7.28 -3.72
C GLY A 134 0.71 8.27 -3.31
N ARG A 135 0.87 8.98 -2.19
CA ARG A 135 -0.17 9.85 -1.60
C ARG A 135 0.18 11.34 -1.57
N TYR A 136 1.46 11.65 -1.40
CA TYR A 136 1.95 12.99 -1.14
C TYR A 136 3.11 13.36 -2.07
N PRO A 137 3.23 14.63 -2.47
CA PRO A 137 4.34 15.09 -3.29
C PRO A 137 5.69 15.02 -2.55
N THR A 138 5.68 15.18 -1.22
CA THR A 138 6.86 15.16 -0.34
C THR A 138 6.58 14.36 0.94
N PRO A 139 7.59 13.73 1.56
CA PRO A 139 7.42 13.00 2.80
C PRO A 139 7.24 13.98 3.97
N THR A 140 6.49 13.54 4.98
CA THR A 140 6.25 14.34 6.20
C THR A 140 7.41 14.29 7.18
N LYS A 141 8.28 13.28 7.09
CA LYS A 141 9.41 13.08 7.99
C LYS A 141 10.71 13.63 7.36
N PRO A 142 11.48 14.46 8.09
CA PRO A 142 12.80 14.93 7.63
C PRO A 142 13.74 13.79 7.27
N GLY A 143 14.62 14.00 6.30
CA GLY A 143 15.63 13.03 5.84
C GLY A 143 15.07 11.85 5.03
N ARG A 144 13.76 11.60 5.04
CA ARG A 144 13.14 10.53 4.24
C ARG A 144 13.25 10.79 2.73
N TRP A 145 13.19 12.06 2.32
CA TRP A 145 13.38 12.43 0.92
C TRP A 145 14.75 11.99 0.42
N ASP A 146 15.80 12.41 1.12
CA ASP A 146 17.19 12.10 0.76
C ASP A 146 17.41 10.58 0.80
N ASN A 147 16.98 9.90 1.86
CA ASN A 147 17.07 8.44 1.93
C ASN A 147 16.37 7.72 0.76
N PHE A 148 15.19 8.19 0.36
CA PHE A 148 14.47 7.60 -0.77
C PHE A 148 15.27 7.73 -2.07
N TYR A 149 15.78 8.92 -2.38
CA TYR A 149 16.48 9.16 -3.64
C TYR A 149 17.91 8.60 -3.66
N ASP A 150 18.61 8.64 -2.53
CA ASP A 150 20.03 8.28 -2.44
C ASP A 150 20.26 6.79 -2.13
N ASN A 151 19.30 6.12 -1.47
CA ASN A 151 19.47 4.73 -1.04
C ASN A 151 18.42 3.79 -1.64
N VAL A 152 17.13 4.14 -1.52
CA VAL A 152 16.05 3.23 -1.94
C VAL A 152 15.98 3.17 -3.47
N LEU A 153 15.81 4.32 -4.13
CA LEU A 153 15.66 4.40 -5.58
C LEU A 153 16.92 3.95 -6.32
N GLU A 154 18.11 4.18 -5.77
CA GLU A 154 19.38 3.79 -6.36
C GLU A 154 19.49 2.28 -6.61
N LYS A 155 18.86 1.43 -5.77
CA LYS A 155 18.81 -0.03 -5.95
C LYS A 155 18.10 -0.47 -7.24
N HIS A 156 17.36 0.44 -7.87
CA HIS A 156 16.58 0.21 -9.08
C HIS A 156 17.21 0.86 -10.32
N ILE A 157 18.42 1.40 -10.20
CA ILE A 157 19.12 2.08 -11.29
C ILE A 157 20.46 1.40 -11.54
N ILE A 158 20.70 1.02 -12.79
CA ILE A 158 22.00 0.54 -13.27
C ILE A 158 22.70 1.69 -14.00
N ARG A 159 23.87 2.06 -13.52
CA ARG A 159 24.77 3.03 -14.17
C ARG A 159 26.00 2.32 -14.69
N GLN A 160 26.21 2.39 -15.99
CA GLN A 160 27.38 1.85 -16.67
C GLN A 160 28.13 2.97 -17.38
N ARG A 161 29.46 2.93 -17.36
CA ARG A 161 30.28 3.89 -18.08
C ARG A 161 31.14 3.15 -19.10
N ASN A 162 31.09 3.60 -20.34
CA ASN A 162 31.99 3.15 -21.40
C ASN A 162 32.76 4.37 -21.93
N GLY A 163 34.00 4.55 -21.45
CA GLY A 163 34.81 5.73 -21.74
C GLY A 163 34.12 7.03 -21.29
N LYS A 164 33.86 7.95 -22.24
CA LYS A 164 33.18 9.24 -21.97
C LYS A 164 31.66 9.15 -21.97
N VAL A 165 31.07 8.02 -22.35
CA VAL A 165 29.62 7.84 -22.42
C VAL A 165 29.14 7.09 -21.16
N GLY A 166 28.17 7.67 -20.47
CA GLY A 166 27.43 7.02 -19.38
C GLY A 166 26.07 6.52 -19.88
N ILE A 167 25.71 5.29 -19.53
CA ILE A 167 24.40 4.70 -19.78
C ILE A 167 23.74 4.50 -18.41
N THR A 168 22.56 5.08 -18.23
CA THR A 168 21.72 4.88 -17.06
C THR A 168 20.45 4.17 -17.50
N ARG A 169 20.12 3.05 -16.86
CA ARG A 169 18.90 2.29 -17.14
C ARG A 169 18.28 1.78 -15.85
N THR A 170 17.00 1.46 -15.89
CA THR A 170 16.31 0.78 -14.80
C THR A 170 16.88 -0.63 -14.61
N ASN A 171 17.00 -1.07 -13.35
CA ASN A 171 17.35 -2.43 -13.01
C ASN A 171 16.12 -3.35 -13.19
N PRO A 172 16.11 -4.25 -14.19
CA PRO A 172 14.94 -5.07 -14.46
C PRO A 172 14.65 -6.10 -13.37
N THR A 173 15.60 -6.41 -12.48
CA THR A 173 15.41 -7.43 -11.44
C THR A 173 14.84 -6.89 -10.13
N THR A 174 14.86 -5.57 -9.93
CA THR A 174 14.41 -4.94 -8.67
C THR A 174 13.32 -3.91 -8.90
N VAL A 175 13.15 -3.36 -10.10
CA VAL A 175 12.05 -2.42 -10.35
C VAL A 175 10.70 -3.13 -10.17
N PRO A 176 9.69 -2.52 -9.52
CA PRO A 176 8.35 -3.10 -9.42
C PRO A 176 7.61 -3.00 -10.77
N THR A 177 8.01 -3.77 -11.78
CA THR A 177 7.14 -4.00 -12.94
C THR A 177 5.98 -4.92 -12.55
N ILE A 178 5.00 -5.09 -13.43
CA ILE A 178 3.92 -6.05 -13.20
C ILE A 178 4.48 -7.46 -12.99
N GLU A 179 5.47 -7.88 -13.76
CA GLU A 179 6.08 -9.21 -13.63
C GLU A 179 6.77 -9.39 -12.27
N ASN A 180 7.57 -8.42 -11.82
CA ASN A 180 8.25 -8.50 -10.54
C ASN A 180 7.27 -8.39 -9.35
N PHE A 181 6.18 -7.64 -9.51
CA PHE A 181 5.10 -7.57 -8.54
C PHE A 181 4.34 -8.91 -8.42
N GLU A 182 3.96 -9.52 -9.54
CA GLU A 182 3.26 -10.82 -9.54
C GLU A 182 4.12 -11.91 -8.88
N VAL A 183 5.45 -11.90 -9.08
CA VAL A 183 6.35 -12.82 -8.37
C VAL A 183 6.28 -12.64 -6.84
N LEU A 184 6.23 -11.41 -6.33
CA LEU A 184 6.07 -11.17 -4.89
C LEU A 184 4.72 -11.67 -4.39
N TRP A 185 3.66 -11.39 -5.16
CA TRP A 185 2.30 -11.82 -4.86
C TRP A 185 2.21 -13.35 -4.81
N ASP A 186 2.69 -14.05 -5.84
CA ASP A 186 2.62 -15.50 -5.95
C ASP A 186 3.33 -16.21 -4.80
N ILE A 187 4.51 -15.74 -4.40
CA ILE A 187 5.25 -16.29 -3.25
C ILE A 187 4.42 -16.15 -1.97
N ALA A 188 3.87 -14.96 -1.72
CA ALA A 188 3.07 -14.71 -0.52
C ALA A 188 1.72 -15.48 -0.57
N ASN A 189 1.09 -15.55 -1.73
CA ASN A 189 -0.17 -16.22 -1.92
C ASN A 189 -0.03 -17.76 -1.82
N GLN A 190 1.11 -18.30 -2.24
CA GLN A 190 1.47 -19.69 -1.99
C GLN A 190 1.56 -19.95 -0.48
N LYS A 191 2.26 -19.10 0.27
CA LYS A 191 2.35 -19.22 1.74
C LYS A 191 0.98 -19.18 2.40
N TRP A 192 0.10 -18.28 1.95
CA TRP A 192 -1.29 -18.23 2.40
C TRP A 192 -2.02 -19.55 2.13
N SER A 193 -1.92 -20.08 0.91
CA SER A 193 -2.58 -21.33 0.50
C SER A 193 -2.11 -22.53 1.31
N GLU A 194 -0.82 -22.60 1.64
CA GLU A 194 -0.23 -23.63 2.52
C GLU A 194 -0.86 -23.59 3.91
N ILE A 195 -0.94 -22.40 4.53
CA ILE A 195 -1.53 -22.21 5.86
C ILE A 195 -3.00 -22.65 5.88
N GLN A 196 -3.78 -22.24 4.86
CA GLN A 196 -5.19 -22.62 4.78
C GLN A 196 -5.36 -24.12 4.61
N THR A 197 -4.54 -24.75 3.76
CA THR A 197 -4.59 -26.20 3.54
C THR A 197 -4.31 -26.97 4.83
N ASP A 198 -3.37 -26.52 5.66
CA ASP A 198 -3.04 -27.19 6.91
C ASP A 198 -4.11 -27.00 7.98
N LYS A 199 -4.85 -25.88 7.99
CA LYS A 199 -6.03 -25.70 8.85
C LYS A 199 -7.11 -26.76 8.56
N TYR A 200 -7.44 -26.98 7.29
CA TYR A 200 -8.48 -27.95 6.88
C TYR A 200 -8.10 -29.43 7.06
N LYS A 201 -6.82 -29.75 7.34
CA LYS A 201 -6.39 -31.12 7.67
C LYS A 201 -6.56 -31.46 9.16
N ILE A 202 -6.72 -30.44 10.01
CA ILE A 202 -6.76 -30.59 11.48
C ILE A 202 -8.20 -30.63 12.00
N GLU A 203 -9.18 -30.23 11.18
CA GLU A 203 -10.62 -30.36 11.42
C GLU A 203 -11.20 -31.68 10.88
#